data_AF-A0A2R6DUY9-F1
#
_entry.id   AF-A0A2R6DUY9-F1
#
_cell.length_a   1.000
_cell.length_b   1.000
_cell.length_c   1.000
_cell.angle_alpha   90.00
_cell.angle_beta   90.00
_cell.angle_gamma   90.00
#
_symmetry.space_group_name_H-M   'P 1'
#
loop_
_entity.id
_entity.type
_entity.pdbx_description
1 polymer ?
#
loop_
_entity_poly.entity_id
_entity_poly.type
_entity_poly.pdbx_seq_one_letter_code
_entity_poly.pdbx_strand_id
1 'polypeptide(L)' 'MAAISAAEEGCDPSAVDDRTRTEIRAELFQQDIPKLAATGVVEYDSMLDKLRLQSSEVASHAASALTEESDA' A
#
# COMPACT_ATOMS: atom_id res chain seq x y z
N MET A 1 -1.14 -4.00 2.96
CA MET A 1 -1.56 -3.23 4.14
C MET A 1 -1.22 -3.94 5.43
N ALA A 2 -1.78 -5.11 5.74
CA ALA A 2 -1.33 -5.90 6.90
C ALA A 2 0.19 -6.12 6.91
N ALA A 3 0.80 -6.38 5.75
CA ALA A 3 2.26 -6.53 5.61
C ALA A 3 3.07 -5.23 5.79
N ILE A 4 2.46 -4.04 5.62
CA ILE A 4 3.16 -2.75 5.74
C ILE A 4 3.12 -2.29 7.21
N SER A 5 1.95 -2.39 7.85
CA SER A 5 1.83 -2.12 9.30
C SER A 5 2.60 -3.13 10.15
N ALA A 6 2.64 -4.40 9.74
CA ALA A 6 3.49 -5.44 10.33
C ALA A 6 4.98 -5.10 10.26
N ALA A 7 5.44 -4.49 9.16
CA ALA A 7 6.85 -4.14 8.97
C ALA A 7 7.27 -2.93 9.83
N GLU A 8 6.39 -1.95 10.03
CA GLU A 8 6.71 -0.76 10.85
C GLU A 8 6.70 -1.04 12.37
N GLU A 9 5.88 -1.98 12.85
CA GLU A 9 5.82 -2.36 14.27
C GLU A 9 6.59 -3.64 14.63
N GLY A 10 7.16 -4.35 13.64
CA GLY A 10 7.77 -5.67 13.86
C GLY A 10 6.75 -6.73 14.28
N CYS A 11 5.50 -6.62 13.83
CA CYS A 11 4.40 -7.48 14.20
C CYS A 11 4.18 -8.58 13.15
N ASP A 12 3.89 -9.81 13.58
CA ASP A 12 3.56 -10.91 12.67
C ASP A 12 2.27 -10.57 11.89
N PRO A 13 2.25 -10.65 10.54
CA PRO A 13 1.04 -10.40 9.75
C PRO A 13 -0.18 -11.26 10.14
N SER A 14 0.04 -12.39 10.81
CA SER A 14 -1.00 -13.26 11.35
C SER A 14 -1.56 -12.82 12.71
N ALA A 15 -0.90 -11.87 13.38
CA ALA A 15 -1.34 -11.29 14.64
C ALA A 15 -2.36 -10.14 14.45
N VAL A 16 -2.52 -9.63 13.23
CA VAL A 16 -3.52 -8.62 12.90
C VAL A 16 -4.88 -9.32 12.73
N ASP A 17 -5.82 -9.01 13.61
CA ASP A 17 -7.17 -9.57 13.53
C ASP A 17 -7.92 -9.09 12.27
N ASP A 18 -8.89 -9.89 11.83
CA ASP A 18 -9.65 -9.61 10.61
C ASP A 18 -10.41 -8.28 10.67
N ARG A 19 -10.84 -7.85 11.87
CA ARG A 19 -11.58 -6.62 12.07
C ARG A 19 -10.67 -5.41 11.88
N THR A 20 -9.51 -5.40 12.53
CA THR A 20 -8.46 -4.40 12.36
C THR A 20 -8.05 -4.33 10.90
N ARG A 21 -7.89 -5.48 10.23
CA ARG A 21 -7.58 -5.53 8.79
C ARG A 21 -8.67 -4.85 7.95
N THR A 22 -9.95 -5.05 8.27
CA THR A 22 -11.07 -4.41 7.58
C THR A 22 -11.12 -2.90 7.85
N GLU A 23 -10.92 -2.47 9.08
CA GLU A 23 -10.93 -1.05 9.48
C GLU A 23 -9.80 -0.28 8.77
N ILE A 24 -8.58 -0.80 8.85
CA ILE A 24 -7.39 -0.28 8.15
C ILE A 24 -7.65 -0.23 6.63
N ARG A 25 -8.20 -1.32 6.07
CA ARG A 25 -8.54 -1.35 4.63
C ARG A 25 -9.53 -0.24 4.27
N ALA A 26 -10.60 -0.07 5.04
CA ALA A 26 -11.59 0.97 4.81
C ALA A 26 -10.97 2.37 4.82
N GLU A 27 -10.08 2.65 5.79
CA GLU A 27 -9.37 3.92 5.90
C GLU A 27 -8.52 4.21 4.64
N LEU A 28 -7.66 3.28 4.22
CA LEU A 28 -6.77 3.50 3.08
C LEU A 28 -7.61 3.77 1.81
N PHE A 29 -8.63 2.96 1.56
CA PHE A 29 -9.42 3.07 0.33
C PHE A 29 -10.39 4.25 0.32
N GLN A 30 -10.88 4.71 1.47
CA GLN A 30 -11.78 5.86 1.54
C GLN A 30 -11.03 7.19 1.64
N GLN A 31 -9.86 7.20 2.27
CA GLN A 31 -9.20 8.45 2.64
C GLN A 31 -7.92 8.70 1.86
N ASP A 32 -7.03 7.72 1.77
CA ASP A 32 -5.65 7.98 1.35
C ASP A 32 -5.38 7.62 -0.10
N ILE A 33 -5.95 6.52 -0.62
CA ILE A 33 -5.85 6.17 -2.05
C ILE A 33 -6.45 7.26 -2.95
N PRO A 34 -7.60 7.88 -2.65
CA PRO A 34 -8.11 8.98 -3.48
C PRO A 34 -7.12 10.16 -3.57
N LYS A 35 -6.42 10.49 -2.47
CA LYS A 35 -5.39 11.53 -2.47
C LYS A 35 -4.19 11.12 -3.30
N LEU A 36 -3.77 9.86 -3.20
CA LEU A 36 -2.66 9.32 -3.98
C LEU A 36 -3.01 9.30 -5.47
N ALA A 37 -4.23 8.90 -5.85
CA ALA A 37 -4.71 8.92 -7.22
C ALA A 37 -4.75 10.34 -7.80
N ALA A 38 -5.10 11.34 -6.99
CA ALA A 38 -5.09 12.74 -7.41
C ALA A 38 -3.70 13.26 -7.80
N THR A 39 -2.61 12.61 -7.36
CA THR A 39 -1.24 12.95 -7.79
C THR A 39 -0.93 12.52 -9.23
N GLY A 40 -1.75 11.65 -9.83
CA GLY A 40 -1.47 11.04 -11.13
C GLY A 40 -0.34 10.02 -11.10
N VAL A 41 0.22 9.68 -9.94
CA VAL A 41 1.24 8.63 -9.84
C VAL A 41 0.60 7.24 -9.92
N VAL A 42 -0.65 7.13 -9.45
CA VAL A 42 -1.38 5.87 -9.33
C VAL A 42 -2.77 5.98 -9.94
N GLU A 43 -3.22 4.89 -10.53
CA GLU A 43 -4.62 4.67 -10.88
C GLU A 43 -5.25 3.73 -9.85
N TYR A 44 -6.48 4.07 -9.45
CA TYR A 44 -7.25 3.26 -8.53
C TYR A 44 -8.57 2.83 -9.17
N ASP A 45 -8.79 1.51 -9.20
CA ASP A 45 -10.06 0.90 -9.55
C ASP A 45 -10.79 0.54 -8.25
N SER A 46 -11.79 1.35 -7.91
CA SER A 46 -12.60 1.18 -6.70
C SER A 46 -13.59 0.03 -6.76
N MET A 47 -13.91 -0.49 -7.94
CA MET A 47 -14.77 -1.66 -8.08
C MET A 47 -14.00 -2.96 -7.85
N LEU A 48 -12.73 -2.99 -8.25
CA LEU A 48 -11.86 -4.16 -8.10
C LEU A 48 -10.93 -4.09 -6.88
N ASP A 49 -10.91 -2.95 -6.19
CA ASP A 49 -10.05 -2.69 -5.05
C ASP A 49 -8.55 -2.84 -5.42
N LYS A 50 -8.21 -2.35 -6.62
CA LYS A 50 -6.88 -2.50 -7.24
C LYS A 50 -6.25 -1.15 -7.49
N LEU A 51 -4.95 -1.08 -7.18
CA LEU A 51 -4.11 0.07 -7.47
C LEU A 51 -3.05 -0.32 -8.50
N ARG A 52 -2.76 0.59 -9.43
CA ARG A 52 -1.68 0.47 -10.42
C ARG A 52 -0.84 1.74 -10.44
N LEU A 53 0.47 1.58 -10.65
CA LEU A 53 1.35 2.71 -10.94
C LEU A 53 1.18 3.10 -12.40
N GLN A 54 1.07 4.41 -12.68
CA GLN A 54 0.81 4.89 -14.04
C GLN A 54 2.00 4.73 -14.99
N SER A 55 3.23 4.71 -14.50
CA SER A 55 4.43 4.58 -15.34
C SER A 55 5.34 3.43 -14.90
N SER A 56 5.98 2.81 -15.88
CA SER A 56 6.99 1.77 -15.64
C SER A 56 8.24 2.32 -14.95
N GLU A 57 8.56 3.60 -15.17
CA GLU A 57 9.67 4.26 -14.49
C GLU A 57 9.39 4.44 -13.00
N VAL A 58 8.18 4.87 -12.62
CA VAL A 58 7.75 4.94 -11.21
C VAL A 58 7.75 3.54 -10.60
N ALA A 59 7.27 2.53 -11.32
CA ALA A 59 7.30 1.14 -10.85
C ALA A 59 8.74 0.62 -10.65
N SER A 60 9.64 0.92 -11.57
CA SER A 60 11.06 0.53 -11.47
C SER A 60 11.75 1.24 -10.31
N HIS A 61 11.45 2.52 -10.08
CA HIS A 61 12.04 3.30 -9.00
C HIS A 61 11.52 2.82 -7.64
N ALA A 62 10.21 2.60 -7.51
CA ALA A 62 9.61 2.05 -6.30
C ALA A 62 10.15 0.65 -5.96
N ALA A 63 10.32 -0.22 -6.97
CA ALA A 63 10.92 -1.54 -6.78
C ALA A 63 12.38 -1.46 -6.31
N SER A 64 13.14 -0.48 -6.80
CA SER A 64 14.53 -0.26 -6.38
C SER A 64 14.59 0.19 -4.92
N ALA A 65 13.78 1.18 -4.52
CA ALA A 65 13.71 1.70 -3.16
C ALA A 65 13.34 0.63 -2.12
N LEU A 66 12.36 -0.23 -2.43
CA LEU A 66 11.95 -1.33 -1.56
C LEU A 66 13.04 -2.40 -1.37
N THR A 67 13.97 -2.50 -2.32
CA THR A 67 15.09 -3.45 -2.26
C THR A 67 16.26 -2.85 -1.48
N GLU A 68 16.47 -1.53 -1.57
CA GLU A 68 17.51 -0.80 -0.84
C GLU A 68 17.21 -0.67 0.66
N GLU A 69 15.94 -0.56 1.06
CA GLU A 69 15.53 -0.58 2.48
C GLU A 69 15.68 -1.96 3.16
N SER A 70 15.91 -3.04 2.42
CA SER A 70 16.14 -4.38 2.98
C SER A 70 17.61 -4.68 3.33
N ASP A 71 18.57 -3.80 2.98
CA ASP A 71 20.02 -4.00 3.21
C ASP A 71 20.60 -3.08 4.31
N ALA A 72 19.77 -2.27 4.98
CA ALA A 72 20.18 -1.30 6.01
C ALA A 72 19.81 -1.74 7.44
#